data_AF-A0A958X953-F1
#
_entry.id   AF-A0A958X953-F1
#
_cell.length_a   1.000
_cell.length_b   1.000
_cell.length_c   1.000
_cell.angle_alpha   90.00
_cell.angle_beta   90.00
_cell.angle_gamma   90.00
#
_symmetry.space_group_name_H-M   'P 1'
#
loop_
_entity.id
_entity.type
_entity.pdbx_description
1 polymer ?
#
loop_
_entity_poly.entity_id
_entity_poly.type
_entity_poly.pdbx_seq_one_letter_code
_entity_poly.pdbx_strand_id
1 'polypeptide(L)'
;MENIHGQYPDAAKEVANESGAYFIDLNRLSMDEFSRKGRDYVSNHYFMNLPPNKYEAYPEGSSDNTHFQPDGAKAVAKLVFEAMKELKK
;
A
#
# COMPACT_ATOMS: atom_id res chain seq x y z
N MET A 1 9.29 -6.89 -3.01
CA MET A 1 8.88 -6.77 -1.60
C MET A 1 8.38 -8.12 -1.15
N GLU A 2 8.34 -8.38 0.15
CA GLU A 2 7.82 -9.63 0.72
C GLU A 2 6.46 -9.36 1.40
N ASN A 3 5.58 -10.36 1.43
CA ASN A 3 4.30 -10.25 2.12
C ASN A 3 4.53 -10.33 3.65
N ILE A 4 4.23 -9.25 4.36
CA ILE A 4 4.36 -9.15 5.82
C ILE A 4 3.04 -9.36 6.58
N HIS A 5 1.92 -9.57 5.86
CA HIS A 5 0.59 -9.72 6.45
C HIS A 5 0.21 -11.19 6.69
N GLY A 6 1.14 -12.13 6.54
CA GLY A 6 0.90 -13.54 6.76
C GLY A 6 -0.28 -14.06 5.92
N GLN A 7 -1.23 -14.73 6.58
CA GLN A 7 -2.38 -15.38 5.94
C GLN A 7 -3.56 -14.44 5.63
N TYR A 8 -3.52 -13.17 6.05
CA TYR A 8 -4.65 -12.26 5.87
C TYR A 8 -5.05 -12.02 4.40
N PRO A 9 -4.13 -11.88 3.43
CA PRO A 9 -4.51 -11.72 2.02
C PRO A 9 -5.29 -12.92 1.46
N ASP A 10 -4.87 -14.14 1.81
CA ASP A 10 -5.55 -15.36 1.38
C ASP A 10 -6.92 -15.49 2.04
N ALA A 11 -7.02 -15.22 3.34
CA ALA A 11 -8.31 -15.22 4.05
C ALA A 11 -9.29 -14.19 3.47
N ALA A 12 -8.82 -12.99 3.11
CA ALA A 12 -9.66 -11.97 2.48
C ALA A 12 -10.19 -12.41 1.11
N LYS A 13 -9.36 -13.12 0.33
CA LYS A 13 -9.74 -13.69 -0.96
C LYS A 13 -10.78 -14.81 -0.82
N GLU A 14 -10.59 -15.69 0.16
CA GLU A 14 -11.54 -16.77 0.47
C GLU A 14 -12.91 -16.21 0.86
N VAL A 15 -12.96 -15.24 1.78
CA VAL A 15 -14.21 -14.58 2.19
C VAL A 15 -14.92 -13.90 1.02
N ALA A 16 -14.19 -13.25 0.11
CA ALA A 16 -14.80 -12.63 -1.06
C ALA A 16 -15.43 -13.67 -2.00
N ASN A 17 -14.77 -14.81 -2.18
CA ASN A 17 -15.31 -15.92 -2.97
C ASN A 17 -16.56 -16.53 -2.32
N GLU A 18 -16.55 -16.77 -1.01
CA GLU A 18 -17.68 -17.32 -0.26
C GLU A 18 -18.90 -16.39 -0.26
N SER A 19 -18.67 -15.09 -0.15
CA SER A 19 -19.74 -14.08 -0.10
C SER A 19 -20.23 -13.61 -1.48
N GLY A 20 -19.54 -13.99 -2.56
CA GLY A 20 -19.80 -13.46 -3.91
C GLY A 20 -19.49 -11.97 -4.05
N ALA A 21 -18.65 -11.43 -3.16
CA ALA A 21 -18.19 -10.05 -3.22
C ALA A 21 -17.11 -9.88 -4.29
N TYR A 22 -17.03 -8.68 -4.88
CA TYR A 22 -15.87 -8.34 -5.69
C TYR A 22 -14.60 -8.30 -4.83
N PHE A 23 -13.49 -8.80 -5.37
CA PHE A 23 -12.20 -8.82 -4.70
C PHE A 23 -11.16 -8.04 -5.49
N ILE A 24 -10.44 -7.15 -4.79
CA ILE A 24 -9.24 -6.49 -5.30
C ILE A 24 -8.07 -6.98 -4.45
N ASP A 25 -7.11 -7.64 -5.08
CA ASP A 25 -5.88 -8.09 -4.44
C ASP A 25 -4.90 -6.91 -4.25
N LEU A 26 -5.27 -5.98 -3.38
CA LEU A 26 -4.50 -4.75 -3.15
C LEU A 26 -3.13 -5.05 -2.52
N ASN A 27 -3.01 -6.15 -1.77
CA ASN A 27 -1.73 -6.57 -1.22
C ASN A 27 -0.74 -6.89 -2.35
N ARG A 28 -1.11 -7.76 -3.30
CA ARG A 28 -0.26 -8.06 -4.45
C ARG A 28 -0.01 -6.81 -5.31
N LEU A 29 -1.06 -6.05 -5.65
CA LEU A 29 -0.93 -4.87 -6.51
C LEU A 29 0.01 -3.81 -5.93
N SER A 30 -0.08 -3.55 -4.62
CA SER A 30 0.81 -2.59 -3.96
C SER A 30 2.24 -3.11 -3.85
N MET A 31 2.45 -4.40 -3.55
CA MET A 31 3.79 -5.01 -3.54
C MET A 31 4.45 -4.93 -4.92
N ASP A 32 3.73 -5.20 -6.00
CA ASP A 32 4.22 -5.13 -7.37
C ASP A 32 4.65 -3.69 -7.72
N GLU A 33 3.77 -2.71 -7.47
CA GLU A 33 4.06 -1.29 -7.76
C GLU A 33 5.22 -0.77 -6.92
N PHE A 34 5.26 -1.08 -5.63
CA PHE A 34 6.33 -0.63 -4.75
C PHE A 34 7.67 -1.29 -5.11
N SER A 35 7.66 -2.57 -5.52
CA SER A 35 8.86 -3.25 -6.01
C SER A 35 9.39 -2.60 -7.29
N ARG A 36 8.47 -2.23 -8.20
CA ARG A 36 8.82 -1.53 -9.45
C ARG A 36 9.39 -0.14 -9.22
N LYS A 37 8.91 0.58 -8.20
CA LYS A 37 9.41 1.92 -7.83
C LYS A 37 10.77 1.87 -7.12
N GLY A 38 11.06 0.79 -6.41
CA GLY A 38 12.29 0.59 -5.67
C GLY A 38 12.22 1.07 -4.22
N ARG A 39 12.96 0.39 -3.34
CA ARG A 39 12.91 0.56 -1.87
C ARG A 39 13.14 2.01 -1.45
N ASP A 40 14.22 2.64 -1.91
CA ASP A 40 14.61 3.97 -1.45
C ASP A 40 13.56 5.03 -1.80
N TYR A 41 12.98 4.95 -3.01
CA TYR A 41 11.92 5.86 -3.43
C TYR A 41 10.68 5.67 -2.56
N VAL A 42 10.25 4.42 -2.39
CA VAL A 42 9.05 4.08 -1.62
C VAL A 42 9.20 4.48 -0.15
N SER A 43 10.34 4.19 0.47
CA SER A 43 10.59 4.56 1.86
C SER A 43 10.53 6.07 2.07
N ASN A 44 11.19 6.87 1.23
CA ASN A 44 11.31 8.32 1.44
C ASN A 44 10.12 9.15 0.93
N HIS A 45 9.37 8.66 -0.06
CA HIS A 45 8.28 9.41 -0.69
C HIS A 45 6.89 8.88 -0.38
N TYR A 46 6.74 7.55 -0.20
CA TYR A 46 5.41 6.98 0.02
C TYR A 46 5.10 6.79 1.48
N PHE A 47 6.06 6.34 2.28
CA PHE A 47 5.86 6.05 3.70
C PHE A 47 6.30 7.21 4.59
N MET A 48 5.82 7.24 5.82
CA MET A 48 6.18 8.22 6.85
C MET A 48 7.59 7.99 7.41
N ASN A 49 8.57 7.72 6.54
CA ASN A 49 10.00 7.79 6.87
C ASN A 49 10.48 9.21 6.60
N LEU A 50 10.44 10.04 7.63
CA LEU A 50 10.68 11.48 7.55
C LEU A 50 12.04 11.81 8.18
N PRO A 51 12.87 12.65 7.55
CA PRO A 51 14.09 13.13 8.17
C PRO A 51 13.78 14.12 9.32
N PRO A 52 14.65 14.20 10.33
CA PRO A 52 14.51 15.17 11.41
C PRO A 52 14.56 16.61 10.89
N ASN A 53 13.92 17.51 11.63
CA ASN A 53 13.86 18.96 11.40
C ASN A 53 13.23 19.39 10.05
N LYS A 54 12.56 18.47 9.33
CA LYS A 54 11.90 18.80 8.07
C LYS A 54 10.42 19.15 8.23
N TYR A 55 9.74 18.54 9.19
CA TYR A 55 8.32 18.73 9.43
C TYR A 55 8.10 19.17 10.88
N GLU A 56 7.38 20.26 11.08
CA GLU A 56 7.12 20.83 12.42
C GLU A 56 6.43 19.82 13.37
N ALA A 57 5.53 19.00 12.82
CA ALA A 57 4.86 17.94 13.58
C ALA A 57 5.77 16.73 13.89
N TYR A 58 6.91 16.60 13.23
CA TYR A 58 7.88 15.51 13.39
C TYR A 58 9.31 16.07 13.51
N PRO A 59 9.62 16.79 14.60
CA PRO A 59 10.93 17.44 14.76
C PRO A 59 12.09 16.43 14.78
N GLU A 60 11.88 15.24 15.33
CA GLU A 60 12.87 14.14 15.32
C GLU A 60 12.77 13.24 14.08
N GLY A 61 11.87 13.57 13.14
CA GLY A 61 11.55 12.72 11.99
C GLY A 61 10.63 11.56 12.37
N SER A 62 10.59 10.54 11.51
CA SER A 62 9.79 9.33 11.70
C SER A 62 10.41 8.17 10.92
N SER A 63 10.24 6.94 11.42
CA SER A 63 10.64 5.70 10.74
C SER A 63 9.47 4.72 10.77
N ASP A 64 8.55 4.91 9.82
CA ASP A 64 7.27 4.23 9.78
C ASP A 64 7.01 3.71 8.37
N ASN A 65 6.94 2.37 8.24
CA ASN A 65 6.69 1.66 6.98
C ASN A 65 5.23 1.20 6.83
N THR A 66 4.32 1.75 7.63
CA THR A 66 2.90 1.41 7.64
C THR A 66 2.06 2.59 7.14
N HIS A 67 2.29 3.79 7.66
CA HIS A 67 1.50 4.96 7.30
C HIS A 67 2.08 5.68 6.08
N PHE A 68 1.19 6.15 5.19
CA PHE A 68 1.58 6.83 3.97
C PHE A 68 1.67 8.35 4.12
N GLN A 69 2.64 8.95 3.44
CA GLN A 69 2.60 10.34 2.98
C GLN A 69 1.54 10.53 1.87
N PRO A 70 1.17 11.77 1.50
CA PRO A 70 0.17 12.02 0.47
C PRO A 70 0.44 11.32 -0.88
N ASP A 71 1.71 11.26 -1.31
CA ASP A 71 2.09 10.60 -2.56
C ASP A 71 1.87 9.08 -2.51
N GLY A 72 2.20 8.44 -1.37
CA GLY A 72 1.95 7.02 -1.15
C GLY A 72 0.45 6.71 -1.12
N ALA A 73 -0.34 7.54 -0.42
CA ALA A 73 -1.79 7.40 -0.36
C ALA A 73 -2.42 7.53 -1.76
N LYS A 74 -1.97 8.51 -2.56
CA LYS A 74 -2.42 8.70 -3.94
C LYS A 74 -2.03 7.53 -4.85
N ALA A 75 -0.84 6.97 -4.68
CA ALA A 75 -0.39 5.80 -5.44
C ALA A 75 -1.29 4.58 -5.16
N VAL A 76 -1.57 4.28 -3.90
CA VAL A 76 -2.45 3.16 -3.51
C VAL A 76 -3.89 3.40 -3.95
N ALA A 77 -4.42 4.62 -3.79
CA ALA A 77 -5.76 4.97 -4.26
C ALA A 77 -5.91 4.77 -5.78
N LYS A 78 -4.87 5.11 -6.56
CA LYS A 78 -4.86 4.86 -8.01
C LYS A 78 -4.92 3.36 -8.33
N LEU A 79 -4.19 2.51 -7.60
CA LEU A 79 -4.25 1.05 -7.79
C LEU A 79 -5.67 0.52 -7.59
N VAL A 80 -6.34 0.96 -6.52
CA VAL A 80 -7.74 0.58 -6.26
C VAL A 80 -8.65 1.05 -7.40
N PHE A 81 -8.55 2.32 -7.82
CA PHE A 81 -9.37 2.86 -8.89
C PHE A 81 -9.21 2.11 -10.22
N GLU A 82 -7.97 1.82 -10.63
CA GLU A 82 -7.74 1.06 -11.86
C GLU A 82 -8.23 -0.39 -11.74
N ALA A 83 -8.02 -1.04 -10.59
CA ALA A 83 -8.53 -2.38 -10.36
C ALA A 83 -10.07 -2.43 -10.40
N MET A 84 -10.75 -1.42 -9.84
CA MET A 84 -12.22 -1.33 -9.88
C MET A 84 -12.77 -1.27 -11.30
N LYS A 85 -12.08 -0.63 -12.23
CA LYS A 85 -12.51 -0.53 -13.64
C LYS A 85 -12.48 -1.88 -14.37
N GLU A 86 -11.62 -2.79 -13.92
CA GLU A 86 -11.44 -4.12 -14.51
C GLU A 86 -12.31 -5.19 -13.85
N LEU A 87 -13.01 -4.86 -12.75
CA LEU A 87 -13.91 -5.80 -12.08
C LEU A 87 -15.07 -6.18 -13.00
N LYS A 88 -15.20 -7.48 -13.24
CA LYS A 88 -16.31 -8.09 -13.98
C LYS A 88 -16.89 -9.22 -13.12
N LYS A 89 -18.20 -9.39 -13.20
CA LYS A 89 -18.90 -10.56 -12.65
C LYS A 89 -18.97 -11.65 -13.69
#